data_AF-A0A645DW49-F1
#
_entry.id   AF-A0A645DW49-F1
#
_cell.length_a   1.000
_cell.length_b   1.000
_cell.length_c   1.000
_cell.angle_alpha   90.00
_cell.angle_beta   90.00
_cell.angle_gamma   90.00
#
_symmetry.space_group_name_H-M   'P 1'
#
loop_
_entity.id
_entity.type
_entity.pdbx_description
1 polymer ?
#
loop_
_entity_poly.entity_id
_entity_poly.type
_entity_poly.pdbx_seq_one_letter_code
_entity_poly.pdbx_strand_id
1 'polypeptide(L)'
;MAEANVKQENFSTEGAGETGILNPPKPLSLSDIETRRWYLDAEAQIPDLIDRTKPLEQQARQASALRNEVRTQAREAMTNRELANSLFGSKPNMTWDEVVKKYMDKGFVGDELYQEIMKAALRSNPSVNQYLGVFPK
;
A
#
# COMPACT_ATOMS: atom_id res chain seq x y z
N MET A 1 37.03 3.54 9.66
CA MET A 1 35.72 2.84 9.73
C MET A 1 34.73 3.75 9.03
N ALA A 2 34.16 3.32 7.91
CA ALA A 2 33.30 4.14 7.07
C ALA A 2 31.85 3.99 7.57
N GLU A 3 31.27 5.07 8.08
CA GLU A 3 29.84 5.12 8.41
C GLU A 3 29.06 5.45 7.13
N ALA A 4 28.29 4.47 6.67
CA ALA A 4 27.41 4.60 5.52
C ALA A 4 26.19 5.47 5.89
N ASN A 5 26.17 6.68 5.35
CA ASN A 5 25.07 7.62 5.48
C ASN A 5 23.93 7.16 4.54
N VAL A 6 22.95 6.44 5.09
CA VAL A 6 21.73 6.05 4.37
C VAL A 6 20.86 7.29 4.21
N LYS A 7 20.89 7.89 3.02
CA LYS A 7 19.96 8.95 2.63
C LYS A 7 18.54 8.36 2.62
N GLN A 8 17.75 8.73 3.63
CA GLN A 8 16.30 8.67 3.51
C GLN A 8 15.89 9.67 2.44
N GLU A 9 15.32 9.18 1.34
CA GLU A 9 14.70 10.05 0.35
C GLU A 9 13.43 10.65 0.96
N ASN A 10 13.55 11.90 1.39
CA ASN A 10 12.45 12.72 1.84
C ASN A 10 11.54 13.04 0.64
N PHE A 11 10.37 12.42 0.61
CA PHE A 11 9.29 12.85 -0.29
C PHE A 11 8.65 14.10 0.34
N SER A 12 9.07 15.28 -0.13
CA SER A 12 8.54 16.57 0.30
C SER A 12 7.04 16.67 0.00
N THR A 13 6.21 16.79 1.04
CA THR A 13 4.80 17.17 0.93
C THR A 13 4.68 18.68 1.18
N GLU A 14 4.91 19.46 0.12
CA GLU A 14 4.49 20.86 0.07
C GLU A 14 3.21 20.96 -0.75
N GLY A 15 2.13 21.48 -0.14
CA GLY A 15 0.89 21.80 -0.84
C GLY A 15 -0.37 21.12 -0.28
N ALA A 16 -0.73 21.40 0.97
CA ALA A 16 -2.07 21.09 1.47
C ALA A 16 -3.08 22.08 0.85
N GLY A 17 -3.58 21.73 -0.34
CA GLY A 17 -4.62 22.45 -1.07
C GLY A 17 -5.35 21.52 -2.03
N GLU A 18 -6.49 20.98 -1.58
CA GLU A 18 -7.66 20.58 -2.39
C GLU A 18 -7.53 19.56 -3.55
N THR A 19 -6.53 18.67 -3.57
CA THR A 19 -6.59 17.46 -4.43
C THR A 19 -6.39 16.20 -3.58
N GLY A 20 -7.51 15.58 -3.20
CA GLY A 20 -7.52 14.43 -2.29
C GLY A 20 -7.12 13.13 -2.95
N ILE A 21 -5.83 12.87 -3.15
CA ILE A 21 -5.44 11.60 -3.78
C ILE A 21 -5.19 10.46 -2.77
N LEU A 22 -4.83 10.72 -1.51
CA LEU A 22 -4.86 9.69 -0.46
C LEU A 22 -5.11 10.23 0.96
N ASN A 23 -5.69 11.43 1.11
CA ASN A 23 -5.90 12.12 2.40
C ASN A 23 -6.08 11.14 3.59
N PRO A 24 -5.01 10.91 4.38
CA PRO A 24 -5.05 9.86 5.38
C PRO A 24 -5.98 10.27 6.52
N PRO A 25 -6.71 9.31 7.13
CA PRO A 25 -7.52 9.60 8.28
C PRO A 25 -6.62 9.98 9.45
N LYS A 26 -7.18 10.68 10.44
CA LYS A 26 -6.45 10.93 11.69
C LYS A 26 -6.12 9.59 12.37
N PRO A 27 -4.96 9.46 13.05
CA PRO A 27 -4.70 8.29 13.88
C PRO A 27 -5.81 8.08 14.90
N LEU A 28 -6.13 6.81 15.21
CA LEU A 28 -7.13 6.45 16.22
C LEU A 28 -8.52 7.06 15.98
N SER A 29 -8.95 7.19 14.72
CA SER A 29 -10.20 7.89 14.38
C SER A 29 -11.27 7.03 13.70
N LEU A 30 -10.93 5.85 13.18
CA LEU A 30 -11.85 5.01 12.40
C LEU A 30 -12.16 3.67 13.09
N SER A 31 -13.42 3.24 13.02
CA SER A 31 -13.80 1.85 13.30
C SER A 31 -13.24 0.87 12.26
N ASP A 32 -13.33 -0.43 12.49
CA ASP A 32 -12.84 -1.45 11.56
C ASP A 32 -13.54 -1.38 10.19
N ILE A 33 -14.85 -1.08 10.18
CA ILE A 33 -15.66 -0.93 8.95
C ILE A 33 -15.27 0.34 8.19
N GLU A 34 -15.14 1.48 8.89
CA GLU A 34 -14.75 2.75 8.28
C GLU A 34 -13.31 2.68 7.75
N THR A 35 -12.41 2.05 8.50
CA THR A 35 -11.04 1.77 8.07
C THR A 35 -11.06 0.96 6.78
N ARG A 36 -11.89 -0.09 6.70
CA ARG A 36 -11.99 -0.92 5.49
C ARG A 36 -12.52 -0.13 4.30
N ARG A 37 -13.53 0.72 4.49
CA ARG A 37 -14.07 1.58 3.44
C ARG A 37 -13.00 2.53 2.90
N TRP A 38 -12.37 3.29 3.80
CA TRP A 38 -11.30 4.21 3.43
C TRP A 38 -10.16 3.50 2.69
N TYR A 39 -9.75 2.31 3.17
CA TYR A 39 -8.72 1.51 2.52
C TYR A 39 -9.07 1.10 1.09
N LEU A 40 -10.32 0.72 0.83
CA LEU A 40 -10.77 0.33 -0.51
C LEU A 40 -10.82 1.54 -1.45
N ASP A 41 -11.32 2.68 -0.95
CA ASP A 41 -11.37 3.94 -1.71
C ASP A 41 -9.95 4.46 -2.01
N ALA A 42 -9.01 4.31 -1.08
CA ALA A 42 -7.60 4.64 -1.25
C ALA A 42 -6.91 3.70 -2.25
N GLU A 43 -7.14 2.39 -2.15
CA GLU A 43 -6.61 1.41 -3.11
C GLU A 43 -7.07 1.66 -4.54
N ALA A 44 -8.33 2.07 -4.72
CA ALA A 44 -8.91 2.37 -6.03
C ALA A 44 -8.25 3.58 -6.73
N GLN A 45 -7.59 4.48 -5.98
CA GLN A 45 -6.90 5.66 -6.51
C GLN A 45 -5.45 5.40 -6.91
N ILE A 46 -4.84 4.30 -6.41
CA ILE A 46 -3.44 3.94 -6.72
C ILE A 46 -3.16 3.90 -8.24
N PRO A 47 -4.03 3.35 -9.12
CA PRO A 47 -3.76 3.30 -10.56
C PRO A 47 -3.54 4.66 -11.23
N ASP A 48 -4.11 5.72 -10.68
CA ASP A 48 -4.01 7.09 -11.20
C ASP A 48 -2.79 7.84 -10.66
N LEU A 49 -2.17 7.31 -9.60
CA LEU A 49 -0.94 7.83 -8.99
C LEU A 49 0.35 7.27 -9.62
N ILE A 50 0.25 6.19 -10.39
CA ILE A 50 1.40 5.53 -11.01
C ILE A 50 1.83 6.31 -12.25
N ASP A 51 3.12 6.64 -12.36
CA ASP A 51 3.68 7.28 -13.54
C ASP A 51 3.88 6.25 -14.66
N ARG A 52 2.91 6.18 -15.56
CA ARG A 52 2.90 5.22 -16.68
C ARG A 52 3.95 5.49 -17.76
N THR A 53 4.69 6.60 -17.68
CA THR A 53 5.80 6.89 -18.60
C THR A 53 7.10 6.18 -18.20
N LYS A 54 7.17 5.65 -16.98
CA LYS A 54 8.35 4.95 -16.46
C LYS A 54 8.41 3.49 -16.93
N PRO A 55 9.59 2.83 -16.87
CA PRO A 55 9.69 1.38 -17.06
C PRO A 55 8.79 0.60 -16.09
N LEU A 56 8.35 -0.61 -16.50
CA LEU A 56 7.41 -1.44 -15.74
C LEU A 56 7.86 -1.73 -14.30
N GLU A 57 9.17 -1.94 -14.09
CA GLU A 57 9.74 -2.11 -12.75
C GLU A 57 9.45 -0.91 -11.84
N GLN A 58 9.67 0.30 -12.35
CA GLN A 58 9.44 1.52 -11.58
C GLN A 58 7.95 1.74 -11.30
N GLN A 59 7.09 1.43 -12.27
CA GLN A 59 5.63 1.47 -12.08
C GLN A 59 5.19 0.48 -10.99
N ALA A 60 5.68 -0.75 -11.03
CA ALA A 60 5.38 -1.78 -10.04
C ALA A 60 5.92 -1.41 -8.65
N ARG A 61 7.09 -0.76 -8.57
CA ARG A 61 7.66 -0.24 -7.33
C ARG A 61 6.81 0.88 -6.73
N GLN A 62 6.33 1.81 -7.55
CA GLN A 62 5.39 2.85 -7.13
C GLN A 62 4.10 2.22 -6.58
N ALA A 63 3.49 1.30 -7.31
CA ALA A 63 2.28 0.60 -6.88
C ALA A 63 2.47 -0.11 -5.53
N SER A 64 3.58 -0.84 -5.38
CA SER A 64 3.90 -1.55 -4.13
C SER A 64 4.14 -0.60 -2.95
N ALA A 65 4.83 0.53 -3.19
CA ALA A 65 5.09 1.53 -2.15
C ALA A 65 3.79 2.20 -1.68
N LEU A 66 2.97 2.68 -2.63
CA LEU A 66 1.66 3.27 -2.35
C LEU A 66 0.75 2.30 -1.59
N ARG A 67 0.77 1.02 -1.98
CA ARG A 67 -0.01 -0.01 -1.28
C ARG A 67 0.44 -0.20 0.17
N ASN A 68 1.75 -0.20 0.43
CA ASN A 68 2.28 -0.30 1.79
C ASN A 68 1.92 0.94 2.63
N GLU A 69 1.97 2.13 2.03
CA GLU A 69 1.56 3.37 2.67
C GLU A 69 0.08 3.34 3.08
N VAL A 70 -0.82 3.00 2.15
CA VAL A 70 -2.26 2.86 2.41
C VAL A 70 -2.52 1.84 3.53
N ARG A 71 -1.79 0.71 3.55
CA ARG A 71 -1.90 -0.29 4.62
C ARG A 71 -1.47 0.27 5.98
N THR A 72 -0.39 1.05 6.03
CA THR A 72 0.10 1.67 7.27
C THR A 72 -0.91 2.70 7.77
N GLN A 73 -1.33 3.63 6.92
CA GLN A 73 -2.29 4.69 7.27
C GLN A 73 -3.63 4.11 7.76
N ALA A 74 -4.14 3.04 7.10
CA ALA A 74 -5.33 2.34 7.57
C ALA A 74 -5.14 1.81 9.00
N ARG A 75 -4.02 1.14 9.29
CA ARG A 75 -3.75 0.56 10.62
C ARG A 75 -3.51 1.61 11.69
N GLU A 76 -2.94 2.75 11.34
CA GLU A 76 -2.77 3.89 12.25
C GLU A 76 -4.12 4.54 12.59
N ALA A 77 -5.03 4.62 11.61
CA ALA A 77 -6.38 5.14 11.79
C ALA A 77 -7.28 4.27 12.67
N MET A 78 -7.03 2.96 12.76
CA MET A 78 -7.85 2.03 13.56
C MET A 78 -7.89 2.40 15.05
N THR A 79 -9.10 2.58 15.58
CA THR A 79 -9.36 2.67 17.02
C THR A 79 -9.16 1.33 17.73
N ASN A 80 -9.40 0.21 17.04
CA ASN A 80 -9.12 -1.14 17.53
C ASN A 80 -7.61 -1.44 17.51
N ARG A 81 -6.92 -1.12 18.62
CA ARG A 81 -5.45 -1.23 18.71
C ARG A 81 -4.92 -2.65 18.81
N GLU A 82 -5.69 -3.55 19.41
CA GLU A 82 -5.31 -4.96 19.45
C GLU A 82 -5.24 -5.54 18.03
N LEU A 83 -6.29 -5.30 17.22
CA LEU A 83 -6.31 -5.75 15.84
C LEU A 83 -5.24 -5.04 14.99
N ALA A 84 -5.05 -3.72 15.14
CA ALA A 84 -4.02 -2.98 14.41
C ALA A 84 -2.61 -3.53 14.69
N ASN A 85 -2.27 -3.76 15.96
CA ASN A 85 -0.98 -4.31 16.36
C ASN A 85 -0.80 -5.75 15.86
N SER A 86 -1.85 -6.57 15.93
CA SER A 86 -1.85 -7.91 15.35
C SER A 86 -1.59 -7.88 13.84
N LEU A 87 -2.17 -6.94 13.11
CA LEU A 87 -1.95 -6.76 11.67
C LEU A 87 -0.54 -6.28 11.33
N PHE A 88 0.06 -5.42 12.17
CA PHE A 88 1.46 -5.02 12.01
C PHE A 88 2.42 -6.20 12.19
N GLY A 89 2.20 -7.04 13.22
CA GLY A 89 3.05 -8.19 13.51
C GLY A 89 2.85 -9.37 12.55
N SER A 90 1.61 -9.77 12.30
CA SER A 90 1.29 -10.97 11.51
C SER A 90 1.30 -10.75 10.00
N LYS A 91 1.12 -9.50 9.55
CA LYS A 91 1.05 -9.13 8.14
C LYS A 91 1.91 -7.88 7.90
N PRO A 92 3.24 -7.95 8.04
CA PRO A 92 4.10 -6.81 7.80
C PRO A 92 4.00 -6.30 6.35
N ASN A 93 4.45 -5.06 6.14
CA ASN A 93 4.68 -4.55 4.79
C ASN A 93 5.93 -5.21 4.24
N MET A 94 5.86 -5.72 3.01
CA MET A 94 7.02 -6.31 2.35
C MET A 94 7.87 -5.20 1.74
N THR A 95 9.19 -5.32 1.84
CA THR A 95 10.14 -4.51 1.08
C THR A 95 10.03 -4.81 -0.42
N TRP A 96 10.59 -3.93 -1.26
CA TRP A 96 10.60 -4.14 -2.70
C TRP A 96 11.24 -5.48 -3.08
N ASP A 97 12.39 -5.80 -2.48
CA ASP A 97 13.13 -7.03 -2.79
C ASP A 97 12.37 -8.28 -2.34
N GLU A 98 11.66 -8.22 -1.21
CA GLU A 98 10.79 -9.31 -0.75
C GLU A 98 9.59 -9.51 -1.70
N VAL A 99 9.01 -8.42 -2.22
CA VAL A 99 7.93 -8.50 -3.22
C VAL A 99 8.45 -9.13 -4.50
N VAL A 100 9.57 -8.64 -5.04
CA VAL A 100 10.21 -9.18 -6.25
C VAL A 100 10.52 -10.67 -6.06
N LYS A 101 11.19 -11.03 -4.97
CA LYS A 101 11.51 -12.42 -4.64
C LYS A 101 10.26 -13.30 -4.58
N LYS A 102 9.21 -12.85 -3.90
CA LYS A 102 7.95 -13.60 -3.77
C LYS A 102 7.30 -13.92 -5.12
N TYR A 103 7.39 -13.03 -6.11
CA TYR A 103 6.81 -13.27 -7.44
C TYR A 103 7.77 -14.03 -8.36
N MET A 104 9.09 -13.84 -8.22
CA MET A 104 10.07 -14.72 -8.87
C MET A 104 9.96 -16.17 -8.40
N ASP A 105 9.76 -16.39 -7.10
CA ASP A 105 9.56 -17.73 -6.51
C ASP A 105 8.25 -18.39 -7.02
N LYS A 106 7.33 -17.62 -7.61
CA LYS A 106 6.13 -18.12 -8.31
C LYS A 106 6.36 -18.39 -9.80
N GLY A 107 7.56 -18.13 -10.31
CA GLY A 107 7.93 -18.37 -11.70
C GLY A 107 7.79 -17.17 -12.64
N PHE A 108 7.43 -15.99 -12.14
CA PHE A 108 7.33 -14.80 -12.99
C PHE A 108 8.71 -14.16 -13.24
N VAL A 109 8.96 -13.74 -14.47
CA VAL A 109 10.23 -13.14 -14.90
C VAL A 109 9.99 -11.99 -15.90
N GLY A 110 11.00 -11.15 -16.11
CA GLY A 110 10.94 -10.05 -17.09
C GLY A 110 9.77 -9.09 -16.84
N ASP A 111 9.11 -8.68 -17.91
CA ASP A 111 7.97 -7.75 -17.84
C ASP A 111 6.75 -8.34 -17.10
N GLU A 112 6.53 -9.65 -17.23
CA GLU A 112 5.41 -10.34 -16.59
C GLU A 112 5.51 -10.27 -15.05
N LEU A 113 6.72 -10.36 -14.51
CA LEU A 113 6.99 -10.18 -13.09
C LEU A 113 6.45 -8.84 -12.57
N TYR A 114 6.77 -7.74 -13.26
CA TYR A 114 6.36 -6.41 -12.84
C TYR A 114 4.87 -6.17 -13.05
N GLN A 115 4.29 -6.72 -14.11
CA GLN A 115 2.84 -6.68 -14.32
C GLN A 115 2.08 -7.40 -13.21
N GLU A 116 2.55 -8.58 -12.77
CA GLU A 116 1.91 -9.33 -11.69
C GLU A 116 2.06 -8.67 -10.32
N ILE A 117 3.22 -8.07 -10.04
CA ILE A 117 3.41 -7.25 -8.83
C ILE A 117 2.41 -6.08 -8.82
N MET A 118 2.26 -5.39 -9.95
CA MET A 118 1.33 -4.26 -10.09
C MET A 118 -0.12 -4.70 -9.89
N LYS A 119 -0.57 -5.77 -10.57
CA LYS A 119 -1.91 -6.34 -10.38
C LYS A 119 -2.18 -6.69 -8.92
N ALA A 120 -1.19 -7.26 -8.24
CA ALA A 120 -1.33 -7.64 -6.84
C ALA A 120 -1.38 -6.45 -5.88
N ALA A 121 -0.62 -5.38 -6.15
CA ALA A 121 -0.65 -4.16 -5.36
C ALA A 121 -2.04 -3.48 -5.41
N LEU A 122 -2.75 -3.64 -6.53
CA LEU A 122 -4.07 -3.07 -6.81
C LEU A 122 -5.24 -3.99 -6.41
N ARG A 123 -4.97 -5.18 -5.88
CA ARG A 123 -6.01 -6.17 -5.54
C ARG A 123 -6.34 -6.17 -4.05
N SER A 124 -7.60 -5.87 -3.74
CA SER A 124 -8.13 -5.99 -2.38
C SER A 124 -8.34 -7.45 -1.98
N ASN A 125 -8.25 -7.76 -0.68
CA ASN A 125 -8.56 -9.09 -0.16
C ASN A 125 -10.10 -9.30 -0.07
N PRO A 126 -10.70 -10.20 -0.88
CA PRO A 126 -12.15 -10.38 -0.90
C PRO A 126 -12.72 -11.00 0.38
N SER A 127 -11.96 -11.80 1.13
CA SER A 127 -12.48 -12.42 2.37
C SER A 127 -12.72 -11.40 3.47
N VAL A 128 -11.88 -10.36 3.56
CA VAL A 128 -12.06 -9.25 4.50
C VAL A 128 -13.29 -8.41 4.14
N ASN A 129 -13.54 -8.23 2.84
CA ASN A 129 -14.74 -7.54 2.35
C ASN A 129 -16.02 -8.27 2.78
N GLN A 130 -16.05 -9.59 2.56
CA GLN A 130 -17.18 -10.44 2.96
C GLN A 130 -17.40 -10.42 4.47
N TYR A 131 -16.34 -10.57 5.26
CA TYR A 131 -16.43 -10.58 6.74
C TYR A 131 -17.00 -9.27 7.30
N LEU A 132 -16.60 -8.12 6.74
CA LEU A 132 -17.05 -6.80 7.21
C LEU A 132 -18.31 -6.28 6.50
N GLY A 133 -18.80 -6.96 5.47
CA GLY A 133 -19.91 -6.48 4.64
C GLY A 133 -19.59 -5.18 3.88
N VAL A 134 -18.31 -4.98 3.53
CA VAL A 134 -17.83 -3.78 2.82
C VAL A 134 -17.23 -4.19 1.49
N PHE A 135 -17.78 -3.68 0.40
CA PHE A 135 -17.32 -3.98 -0.96
C PHE A 135 -16.78 -2.72 -1.66
N PRO A 136 -15.83 -2.87 -2.59
CA PRO A 136 -15.45 -1.78 -3.49
C PRO A 136 -16.69 -1.27 -4.23
N LYS A 137 -16.75 0.03 -4.50
CA LYS A 137 -17.80 0.64 -5.32
C LYS A 137 -17.64 0.26 -6.79
#